data_AF-A0A962MAF3-F1
#
_entry.id   AF-A0A962MAF3-F1
#
_cell.length_a   1.000
_cell.length_b   1.000
_cell.length_c   1.000
_cell.angle_alpha   90.00
_cell.angle_beta   90.00
_cell.angle_gamma   90.00
#
_symmetry.space_group_name_H-M   'P 1'
#
loop_
_entity.id
_entity.type
_entity.pdbx_description
1 polymer ?
#
loop_
_entity_poly.entity_id
_entity_poly.type
_entity_poly.pdbx_seq_one_letter_code
_entity_poly.pdbx_strand_id
1 'polypeptide(L)'
;MNKVKKTYEQIVNRMRYEEDMPPYCEVCGMCPPRFGCLNHIVSKGRIANPKHPNLHNERNLILVCMDCHREFEHGNELTDRYIVERELWDLFPDVINKNKYL
;
A
#
# COMPACT_ATOMS: atom_id res chain seq x y z
N MET A 1 -11.34 23.53 5.38
CA MET A 1 -11.97 22.23 5.10
C MET A 1 -11.19 21.13 5.83
N ASN A 2 -11.69 20.65 6.96
CA ASN A 2 -11.09 19.52 7.66
C ASN A 2 -11.31 18.26 6.82
N LYS A 3 -10.28 17.80 6.11
CA LYS A 3 -10.27 16.44 5.55
C LYS A 3 -10.36 15.50 6.74
N VAL A 4 -11.53 14.94 7.00
CA VAL A 4 -11.73 13.89 8.00
C VAL A 4 -10.72 12.80 7.66
N LYS A 5 -9.74 12.57 8.55
CA LYS A 5 -8.81 11.45 8.41
C LYS A 5 -9.67 10.19 8.50
N LYS A 6 -9.84 9.49 7.38
CA LYS A 6 -10.50 8.19 7.36
C LYS A 6 -9.72 7.24 8.26
N THR A 7 -10.42 6.43 9.05
CA THR A 7 -9.78 5.39 9.87
C THR A 7 -9.21 4.32 8.95
N TYR A 8 -8.22 3.57 9.44
CA TYR A 8 -7.65 2.44 8.70
C TYR A 8 -8.73 1.46 8.23
N GLU A 9 -9.70 1.15 9.09
CA GLU A 9 -10.85 0.31 8.76
C GLU A 9 -11.72 0.90 7.65
N GLN A 10 -11.97 2.20 7.65
CA GLN A 10 -12.72 2.87 6.58
C GLN A 10 -11.97 2.81 5.24
N ILE A 11 -10.64 2.93 5.26
CA ILE A 11 -9.81 2.79 4.06
C ILE A 11 -9.84 1.35 3.56
N VAL A 12 -9.64 0.37 4.46
CA VAL A 12 -9.69 -1.06 4.14
C VAL A 12 -11.05 -1.43 3.55
N ASN A 13 -12.14 -1.02 4.18
CA ASN A 13 -13.49 -1.35 3.72
C ASN A 13 -13.78 -0.70 2.38
N ARG A 14 -13.38 0.56 2.16
CA ARG A 14 -13.53 1.22 0.87
C ARG A 14 -12.73 0.53 -0.23
N MET A 15 -11.46 0.19 0.03
CA MET A 15 -10.59 -0.46 -0.96
C MET A 15 -11.01 -1.90 -1.27
N ARG A 16 -11.69 -2.58 -0.34
CA ARG A 16 -12.20 -3.95 -0.54
C ARG A 16 -13.59 -4.00 -1.18
N TYR A 17 -14.40 -2.97 -0.96
CA TYR A 17 -15.81 -2.96 -1.32
C TYR A 17 -16.19 -1.61 -1.93
N GLU A 18 -15.45 -1.16 -2.96
CA GLU A 18 -16.02 -0.15 -3.84
C GLU A 18 -17.37 -0.67 -4.33
N GLU A 19 -18.42 0.14 -4.14
CA GLU A 19 -19.79 -0.19 -4.50
C GLU A 19 -19.78 -0.71 -5.94
N ASP A 20 -20.05 -2.00 -6.11
CA ASP A 20 -20.14 -2.74 -7.39
C ASP A 20 -18.86 -3.33 -8.02
N MET A 21 -17.66 -3.23 -7.42
CA MET A 21 -16.47 -3.90 -7.96
C MET A 21 -15.99 -5.06 -7.07
N PRO A 22 -15.84 -6.29 -7.60
CA PRO A 22 -15.23 -7.37 -6.84
C PRO A 22 -13.77 -7.00 -6.54
N PRO A 23 -13.28 -7.22 -5.31
CA PRO A 23 -11.94 -6.85 -4.94
C PRO A 23 -10.92 -7.65 -5.74
N TYR A 24 -9.97 -6.93 -6.31
CA TYR A 24 -8.93 -7.49 -7.15
C TYR A 24 -7.56 -7.29 -6.49
N CYS A 25 -6.59 -8.10 -6.88
CA CYS A 25 -5.20 -7.90 -6.51
C CYS A 25 -4.59 -6.83 -7.42
N GLU A 26 -4.07 -5.75 -6.86
CA GLU A 26 -3.42 -4.68 -7.62
C GLU A 26 -2.10 -5.11 -8.28
N VAL A 27 -1.58 -6.29 -7.93
CA VAL A 27 -0.35 -6.87 -8.51
C VAL A 27 -0.65 -7.77 -9.71
N CYS A 28 -1.53 -8.75 -9.55
CA CYS A 28 -1.81 -9.74 -10.60
C CYS A 28 -3.15 -9.52 -11.33
N GLY A 29 -3.95 -8.53 -10.93
CA GLY A 29 -5.26 -8.22 -11.52
C GLY A 29 -6.36 -9.23 -11.22
N MET A 30 -6.03 -10.37 -10.59
CA MET A 30 -7.00 -11.43 -10.31
C MET A 30 -7.81 -11.14 -9.06
N CYS A 31 -9.06 -11.63 -9.02
CA CYS A 31 -9.92 -11.69 -7.83
C CYS A 31 -9.90 -13.12 -7.26
N PRO A 32 -8.86 -13.51 -6.49
CA PRO A 32 -8.82 -14.86 -5.95
C PRO A 32 -9.86 -15.06 -4.85
N PRO A 33 -10.40 -16.28 -4.71
CA PRO A 33 -11.41 -16.62 -3.71
C PRO A 33 -10.91 -16.46 -2.26
N ARG A 34 -9.59 -16.38 -2.06
CA ARG A 34 -8.96 -16.03 -0.78
C ARG A 34 -8.59 -14.55 -0.83
N PHE A 35 -9.49 -13.74 -0.30
CA PHE A 35 -9.38 -12.28 -0.28
C PHE A 35 -8.04 -11.79 0.26
N GLY A 36 -7.52 -10.77 -0.41
CA GLY A 36 -6.22 -10.19 -0.20
C GLY A 36 -6.03 -9.43 1.10
N CYS A 37 -4.84 -9.54 1.66
CA CYS A 37 -4.37 -8.70 2.75
C CYS A 37 -4.15 -7.28 2.22
N LEU A 38 -4.64 -6.28 2.95
CA LEU A 38 -4.20 -4.91 2.71
C LEU A 38 -2.77 -4.81 3.27
N ASN A 39 -1.81 -4.50 2.41
CA ASN A 39 -0.40 -4.45 2.77
C ASN A 39 0.13 -3.02 2.73
N HIS A 40 1.16 -2.73 3.53
CA HIS A 40 1.92 -1.49 3.44
C HIS A 40 3.04 -1.64 2.40
N ILE A 41 3.11 -0.74 1.42
CA ILE A 41 4.21 -0.71 0.46
C ILE A 41 5.52 -0.35 1.18
N VAL A 42 5.48 0.74 1.96
CA VAL A 42 6.55 1.12 2.87
C VAL A 42 6.16 0.62 4.27
N SER A 43 6.79 -0.48 4.68
CA SER A 43 6.47 -1.17 5.93
C SER A 43 7.07 -0.48 7.17
N LYS A 44 6.54 -0.82 8.35
CA LYS A 44 7.08 -0.40 9.66
C LYS A 44 8.54 -0.81 9.89
N GLY A 45 9.05 -1.83 9.18
CA GLY A 45 10.46 -2.22 9.28
C GLY A 45 11.39 -1.23 8.58
N ARG A 46 10.92 -0.60 7.49
CA ARG A 46 11.65 0.49 6.80
C ARG A 46 11.41 1.85 7.45
N ILE A 47 10.23 2.05 8.06
CA ILE A 47 9.90 3.28 8.78
C ILE A 47 10.24 3.09 10.26
N ALA A 48 11.36 3.64 10.72
CA ALA A 48 11.78 3.53 12.12
C ALA A 48 10.73 4.01 13.14
N ASN A 49 9.76 4.82 12.70
CA ASN A 49 8.63 5.29 13.49
C ASN A 49 7.31 4.54 13.15
N PRO A 50 6.84 3.61 14.00
CA PRO A 50 5.58 2.88 13.77
C PRO A 50 4.32 3.77 13.87
N LYS A 51 4.44 5.04 14.28
CA LYS A 51 3.37 6.04 14.34
C LYS A 51 3.44 7.07 13.21
N HIS A 52 4.18 6.78 12.13
CA HIS A 52 4.31 7.70 11.00
C HIS A 52 2.92 8.09 10.45
N PRO A 53 2.62 9.40 10.27
CA PRO A 53 1.28 9.87 9.95
C PRO A 53 0.76 9.36 8.59
N ASN A 54 1.67 9.02 7.68
CA ASN A 54 1.34 8.49 6.36
C ASN A 54 1.37 6.95 6.27
N LEU A 55 1.62 6.24 7.38
CA LEU A 55 1.72 4.77 7.35
C LEU A 55 0.44 4.13 6.80
N HIS A 56 -0.73 4.61 7.23
CA HIS A 56 -2.04 4.15 6.76
C HIS A 56 -2.63 5.03 5.65
N ASN A 57 -1.78 5.77 4.93
CA ASN A 57 -2.23 6.54 3.77
C ASN A 57 -2.60 5.59 2.62
N GLU A 58 -3.68 5.88 1.91
CA GLU A 58 -4.16 5.08 0.77
C GLU A 58 -3.08 4.87 -0.30
N ARG A 59 -2.22 5.86 -0.54
CA ARG A 59 -1.06 5.70 -1.45
C ARG A 59 -0.08 4.65 -0.95
N ASN A 60 0.09 4.50 0.36
CA ASN A 60 0.97 3.50 0.97
C ASN A 60 0.31 2.11 1.14
N LEU A 61 -0.99 1.99 0.89
CA LEU A 61 -1.76 0.77 1.13
C LEU A 61 -2.09 0.08 -0.18
N ILE A 62 -1.76 -1.19 -0.33
CA ILE A 62 -2.00 -1.95 -1.56
C ILE A 62 -2.82 -3.21 -1.27
N LEU A 63 -3.82 -3.49 -2.10
CA LEU A 63 -4.62 -4.71 -2.02
C LEU A 63 -3.95 -5.85 -2.79
N VAL A 64 -3.47 -6.87 -2.07
CA VAL A 64 -2.72 -7.99 -2.67
C VAL A 64 -3.29 -9.33 -2.24
N CYS A 65 -3.37 -10.29 -3.17
CA CYS A 65 -3.72 -11.66 -2.81
C CYS A 65 -2.63 -12.31 -1.96
N MET A 66 -2.95 -13.42 -1.28
CA MET A 66 -1.99 -14.11 -0.40
C MET A 66 -0.71 -14.58 -1.11
N ASP A 67 -0.78 -14.86 -2.42
CA ASP A 67 0.40 -15.27 -3.18
C ASP A 67 1.28 -14.06 -3.52
N CYS A 68 0.68 -12.98 -4.04
CA CYS A 68 1.41 -11.72 -4.27
C CYS A 68 1.87 -11.04 -2.97
N HIS A 69 1.20 -11.27 -1.84
CA HIS A 69 1.63 -10.77 -0.53
C HIS A 69 3.00 -11.33 -0.14
N ARG A 70 3.22 -12.62 -0.35
CA ARG A 70 4.49 -13.28 -0.04
C ARG A 70 5.62 -12.72 -0.90
N GLU A 71 5.37 -12.51 -2.19
CA GLU A 71 6.32 -11.84 -3.09
C GLU A 71 6.61 -10.39 -2.63
N PHE A 72 5.61 -9.69 -2.08
CA PHE A 72 5.77 -8.33 -1.57
C PHE A 72 6.66 -8.25 -0.31
N GLU A 73 6.60 -9.25 0.58
CA GLU A 73 7.43 -9.31 1.78
C GLU A 73 8.90 -9.63 1.48
N HIS A 74 9.17 -10.29 0.35
CA HIS A 74 10.51 -10.75 -0.03
C HIS A 74 11.14 -9.95 -1.19
N GLY A 75 10.35 -9.26 -2.00
CA GLY A 75 10.76 -8.63 -3.25
C GLY A 75 11.03 -7.13 -3.14
N ASN A 76 12.29 -6.74 -3.37
CA ASN A 76 12.67 -5.33 -3.47
C ASN A 76 12.13 -4.67 -4.76
N GLU A 77 12.10 -5.38 -5.89
CA GLU A 77 11.72 -4.82 -7.20
C GLU A 77 10.23 -4.46 -7.28
N LEU A 78 9.35 -5.35 -6.82
CA LEU A 78 7.91 -5.09 -6.82
C LEU A 78 7.56 -3.89 -5.92
N THR A 79 8.17 -3.83 -4.74
CA THR A 79 8.04 -2.70 -3.82
C THR A 79 8.54 -1.40 -4.45
N ASP A 80 9.71 -1.44 -5.10
CA ASP A 80 10.31 -0.28 -5.76
C ASP A 80 9.41 0.24 -6.90
N ARG A 81 8.78 -0.64 -7.68
CA ARG A 81 7.79 -0.24 -8.70
C ARG A 81 6.65 0.58 -8.10
N TYR A 82 6.03 0.12 -7.01
CA TYR A 82 4.93 0.85 -6.37
C TYR A 82 5.38 2.11 -5.62
N ILE A 83 6.63 2.20 -5.17
CA ILE A 83 7.21 3.44 -4.67
C ILE A 83 7.20 4.51 -5.78
N VAL A 84 7.52 4.12 -7.02
CA VAL A 84 7.48 5.02 -8.18
C VAL A 84 6.05 5.35 -8.60
N GLU A 85 5.24 4.33 -8.89
CA GLU A 85 3.88 4.51 -9.41
C GLU A 85 2.99 5.36 -8.48
N ARG A 86 3.27 5.33 -7.17
CA ARG A 86 2.50 6.06 -6.17
C ARG A 86 3.27 7.23 -5.53
N GLU A 87 4.44 7.54 -6.07
CA GLU A 87 5.31 8.67 -5.70
C GLU A 87 5.59 8.75 -4.19
N LEU A 88 5.85 7.60 -3.55
CA LEU A 88 5.87 7.49 -2.09
C LEU A 88 7.01 8.24 -1.41
N TRP A 89 8.01 8.72 -2.15
CA TRP A 89 9.04 9.63 -1.66
C TRP A 89 8.45 10.93 -1.09
N ASP A 90 7.30 11.40 -1.57
CA ASP A 90 6.66 12.60 -1.02
C ASP A 90 6.02 12.33 0.34
N LEU A 91 5.63 11.07 0.61
CA LEU A 91 5.00 10.66 1.86
C LEU A 91 5.99 10.19 2.91
N PHE A 92 7.15 9.67 2.48
CA PHE A 92 8.21 9.13 3.35
C PHE A 92 9.59 9.66 2.92
N PRO A 93 9.81 10.99 2.89
CA PRO A 93 11.08 11.58 2.44
C PRO A 93 12.27 11.24 3.36
N ASP A 94 11.99 10.82 4.59
CA ASP A 94 12.94 10.34 5.59
C ASP A 94 13.38 8.88 5.37
N VAL A 95 12.65 8.14 4.53
CA VAL A 95 12.89 6.70 4.26
C VAL A 95 13.30 6.46 2.81
N ILE A 96 12.76 7.24 1.87
CA ILE A 96 12.91 7.01 0.44
C ILE A 96 13.67 8.18 -0.18
N ASN A 97 14.89 7.91 -0.66
CA ASN A 97 15.62 8.87 -1.47
C ASN A 97 14.99 8.96 -2.86
N LYS A 98 14.33 10.08 -3.17
CA LYS A 98 13.72 10.35 -4.48
C LYS A 98 14.69 10.12 -5.65
N ASN A 99 15.97 10.49 -5.49
CA ASN A 99 16.98 10.39 -6.54
C ASN A 99 17.38 8.93 -6.87
N LYS A 100 16.95 7.94 -6.08
CA LYS A 100 17.09 6.53 -6.45
C LYS A 100 16.13 6.14 -7.59
N TYR A 101 15.05 6.89 -7.77
CA TYR A 101 13.90 6.52 -8.60
C TYR A 101 13.60 7.51 -9.74
N LEU A 102 14.40 8.57 -9.88
CA LEU A 102 14.41 9.53 -10.99
C LEU A 102 15.60 9.23 -11.90
#